data_AF-A0A7E4VK82-F1
#
_entry.id   AF-A0A7E4VK82-F1
#
_cell.length_a   1.000
_cell.length_b   1.000
_cell.length_c   1.000
_cell.angle_alpha   90.00
_cell.angle_beta   90.00
_cell.angle_gamma   90.00
#
_symmetry.space_group_name_H-M   'P 1'
#
loop_
_entity.id
_entity.type
_entity.pdbx_description
1 polymer ?
#
loop_
_entity_poly.entity_id
_entity_poly.type
_entity_poly.pdbx_seq_one_letter_code
_entity_poly.pdbx_strand_id
1 'polypeptide(L)'
;MQNKTDNRLRNVLNTLSHLADHGEIPVHAFGTLLRSANTEAIIEHLHQKWLSDANFSRLGAQIVFHFHTLDNHDVSSLTSGCLAHALRDYKCRDDIRGKSRVMFRNYVRTLNEFYTVYRHIDAYLAQTLVTPLFTCIETLLDDDPDDEDVKCACQILIASGHLLSEQNFGETTSIVMKCRTLLVSNGLQKSEETSNLLLAVADLWGAGWSRTRLPEILYTFHEDRGCFIDFFSKELPPSQLHSVAGSHRSRSSSGYESPARIQPLVVATGLKRHVEEPIPEGSRTSTPEGLLRIETPDRKETESVV
;
A
#
# COMPACT_ATOMS: atom_id res chain seq x y z
N MET A 1 13.60 35.19 -13.73
CA MET A 1 12.34 35.07 -12.95
C MET A 1 12.06 33.63 -12.54
N GLN A 2 12.19 32.64 -13.44
CA GLN A 2 11.99 31.20 -13.15
C GLN A 2 12.70 30.71 -11.87
N ASN A 3 14.00 30.96 -11.73
CA ASN A 3 14.79 30.54 -10.55
C ASN A 3 14.26 31.12 -9.20
N LYS A 4 13.61 32.30 -9.20
CA LYS A 4 13.01 32.86 -7.98
C LYS A 4 11.71 32.14 -7.59
N THR A 5 10.93 31.73 -8.59
CA THR A 5 9.71 30.93 -8.39
C THR A 5 10.06 29.52 -7.91
N ASP A 6 11.04 28.88 -8.54
CA ASP A 6 11.50 27.53 -8.17
C ASP A 6 12.03 27.48 -6.73
N ASN A 7 12.83 28.48 -6.32
CA ASN A 7 13.32 28.60 -4.95
C ASN A 7 12.19 28.83 -3.94
N ARG A 8 11.18 29.63 -4.31
CA ARG A 8 10.00 29.84 -3.45
C ARG A 8 9.22 28.54 -3.25
N LEU A 9 8.98 27.78 -4.32
CA LEU A 9 8.25 26.52 -4.25
C LEU A 9 9.00 25.46 -3.43
N ARG A 10 10.33 25.34 -3.61
CA ARG A 10 11.18 24.48 -2.76
C ARG A 10 11.08 24.87 -1.28
N ASN A 11 11.13 26.16 -0.98
CA ASN A 11 11.01 26.63 0.41
C ASN A 11 9.64 26.31 1.01
N VAL A 12 8.56 26.47 0.25
CA VAL A 12 7.22 26.10 0.73
C VAL A 12 7.15 24.59 1.00
N LEU A 13 7.60 23.75 0.07
CA LEU A 13 7.59 22.29 0.26
C LEU A 13 8.45 21.85 1.43
N ASN A 14 9.65 22.42 1.60
CA ASN A 14 10.51 22.13 2.75
C ASN A 14 9.87 22.57 4.07
N THR A 15 9.16 23.70 4.09
CA THR A 15 8.42 24.16 5.26
C THR A 15 7.28 23.19 5.59
N LEU A 16 6.54 22.74 4.57
CA LEU A 16 5.49 21.75 4.76
C LEU A 16 6.06 20.42 5.27
N SER A 17 7.17 19.92 4.71
CA SER A 17 7.87 18.74 5.23
C SER A 17 8.22 18.89 6.71
N HIS A 18 8.85 20.00 7.08
CA HIS A 18 9.21 20.27 8.46
C HIS A 18 7.97 20.33 9.39
N LEU A 19 6.87 20.90 8.93
CA LEU A 19 5.62 20.92 9.71
C LEU A 19 5.02 19.52 9.87
N ALA A 20 5.05 18.69 8.83
CA ALA A 20 4.58 17.29 8.89
C ALA A 20 5.35 16.47 9.93
N ASP A 21 6.66 16.71 10.07
CA ASP A 21 7.48 16.02 11.07
C ASP A 21 7.06 16.35 12.52
N HIS A 22 6.39 17.48 12.74
CA HIS A 22 5.98 17.97 14.07
C HIS A 22 4.48 17.81 14.34
N GLY A 23 3.70 17.25 13.41
CA GLY A 23 2.27 17.00 13.59
C GLY A 23 1.44 17.17 12.32
N GLU A 24 0.12 17.24 12.48
CA GLU A 24 -0.79 17.44 11.35
C GLU A 24 -0.62 18.83 10.75
N ILE A 25 -0.41 18.89 9.43
CA ILE A 25 -0.34 20.15 8.72
C ILE A 25 -1.76 20.72 8.57
N PRO A 26 -1.98 21.99 8.96
CA PRO A 26 -3.26 22.63 8.70
C PRO A 26 -3.55 22.66 7.20
N VAL A 27 -4.73 22.19 6.81
CA VAL A 27 -5.17 22.04 5.41
C VAL A 27 -4.98 23.33 4.58
N HIS A 28 -5.16 24.51 5.20
CA HIS A 28 -4.97 25.80 4.54
C HIS A 28 -3.51 26.10 4.14
N ALA A 29 -2.53 25.43 4.75
CA ALA A 29 -1.12 25.57 4.39
C ALA A 29 -0.84 25.07 2.97
N PHE A 30 -1.59 24.07 2.49
CA PHE A 30 -1.48 23.58 1.11
C PHE A 30 -1.96 24.62 0.09
N GLY A 31 -2.92 25.48 0.45
CA GLY A 31 -3.36 26.59 -0.40
C GLY A 31 -2.25 27.60 -0.74
N THR A 32 -1.14 27.61 0.01
CA THR A 32 0.03 28.44 -0.33
C THR A 32 0.79 27.94 -1.56
N LEU A 33 0.67 26.65 -1.91
CA LEU A 33 1.30 26.05 -3.09
C LEU A 33 0.69 26.60 -4.38
N LEU A 34 -0.64 26.64 -4.51
CA LEU A 34 -1.31 27.22 -5.69
C LEU A 34 -1.02 28.71 -5.89
N ARG A 35 -0.73 29.43 -4.80
CA ARG A 35 -0.33 30.85 -4.84
C ARG A 35 1.15 31.05 -5.17
N SER A 36 1.92 29.96 -5.22
CA SER A 36 3.38 30.01 -5.37
C SER A 36 3.86 29.73 -6.80
N ALA A 37 3.16 28.87 -7.55
CA ALA A 37 3.54 28.48 -8.91
C ALA A 37 2.33 27.93 -9.70
N ASN A 38 2.51 27.68 -11.00
CA ASN A 38 1.52 26.98 -11.82
C ASN A 38 1.51 25.47 -11.49
N THR A 39 0.45 24.77 -11.90
CA THR A 39 0.25 23.35 -11.55
C THR A 39 1.37 22.44 -12.05
N GLU A 40 1.89 22.66 -13.26
CA GLU A 40 2.99 21.87 -13.84
C GLU A 40 4.27 21.95 -13.00
N ALA A 41 4.65 23.17 -12.58
CA ALA A 41 5.81 23.34 -11.71
C ALA A 41 5.59 22.70 -10.33
N ILE A 42 4.36 22.76 -9.79
CA ILE A 42 4.03 22.08 -8.53
C ILE A 42 4.21 20.56 -8.68
N ILE A 43 3.67 19.95 -9.74
CA ILE A 43 3.80 18.51 -10.01
C ILE A 43 5.28 18.11 -10.09
N GLU A 44 6.08 18.84 -10.87
CA GLU A 44 7.50 18.53 -11.05
C GLU A 44 8.29 18.63 -9.73
N HIS A 45 7.99 19.63 -8.90
CA HIS A 45 8.64 19.75 -7.60
C HIS A 45 8.17 18.70 -6.58
N LEU A 46 6.90 18.30 -6.62
CA LEU A 46 6.42 17.15 -5.85
C LEU A 46 7.16 15.89 -6.29
N HIS A 47 7.32 15.68 -7.60
CA HIS A 47 8.04 14.54 -8.18
C HIS A 47 9.47 14.44 -7.66
N GLN A 48 10.22 15.53 -7.79
CA GLN A 48 11.59 15.61 -7.30
C GLN A 48 11.67 15.32 -5.80
N LYS A 49 10.71 15.82 -5.02
CA LYS A 49 10.72 15.67 -3.58
C LYS A 49 10.42 14.23 -3.15
N TRP A 50 9.43 13.56 -3.76
CA TRP A 50 9.12 12.18 -3.37
C TRP A 50 10.19 11.17 -3.79
N LEU A 51 11.01 11.47 -4.81
CA LEU A 51 12.17 10.63 -5.13
C LEU A 51 13.35 10.88 -4.19
N SER A 52 13.51 12.11 -3.68
CA SER A 52 14.69 12.51 -2.89
C SER A 52 14.51 12.40 -1.37
N ASP A 53 13.27 12.33 -0.88
CA ASP A 53 12.95 12.41 0.55
C ASP A 53 12.00 11.27 0.96
N ALA A 54 12.50 10.35 1.79
CA ALA A 54 11.78 9.17 2.25
C ALA A 54 10.53 9.51 3.07
N ASN A 55 10.53 10.64 3.77
CA ASN A 55 9.43 11.07 4.65
C ASN A 55 8.37 11.85 3.87
N PHE A 56 8.66 12.25 2.63
CA PHE A 56 7.77 13.09 1.86
C PHE A 56 6.60 12.33 1.23
N SER A 57 6.71 11.01 1.03
CA SER A 57 5.69 10.20 0.35
C SER A 57 4.27 10.45 0.88
N ARG A 58 4.11 10.46 2.21
CA ARG A 58 2.82 10.71 2.87
C ARG A 58 2.32 12.13 2.63
N LEU A 59 3.19 13.13 2.82
CA LEU A 59 2.85 14.52 2.61
C LEU A 59 2.47 14.79 1.14
N GLY A 60 3.21 14.23 0.19
CA GLY A 60 2.91 14.32 -1.24
C GLY A 60 1.52 13.78 -1.57
N ALA A 61 1.16 12.62 -1.02
CA ALA A 61 -0.16 12.03 -1.20
C ALA A 61 -1.28 12.89 -0.58
N GLN A 62 -1.06 13.44 0.62
CA GLN A 62 -2.01 14.36 1.27
C GLN A 62 -2.22 15.64 0.47
N ILE A 63 -1.15 16.19 -0.12
CA ILE A 63 -1.23 17.35 -1.00
C ILE A 63 -2.11 17.02 -2.22
N VAL A 64 -1.88 15.87 -2.87
CA VAL A 64 -2.69 15.40 -4.02
C VAL A 64 -4.16 15.23 -3.65
N PHE A 65 -4.44 14.59 -2.51
CA PHE A 65 -5.81 14.39 -2.02
C PHE A 65 -6.50 15.72 -1.75
N HIS A 66 -5.85 16.60 -1.00
CA HIS A 66 -6.40 17.90 -0.66
C HIS A 66 -6.75 18.70 -1.91
N PHE A 67 -5.86 18.73 -2.89
CA PHE A 67 -6.10 19.42 -4.13
C PHE A 67 -7.30 18.84 -4.89
N HIS A 68 -7.42 17.52 -4.98
CA HIS A 68 -8.60 16.91 -5.56
C HIS A 68 -9.92 17.40 -4.92
N THR A 69 -9.96 17.53 -3.58
CA THR A 69 -11.16 17.99 -2.86
C THR A 69 -11.52 19.47 -3.04
N LEU A 70 -10.62 20.30 -3.56
CA LEU A 70 -10.84 21.75 -3.73
C LEU A 70 -11.63 22.12 -5.02
N ASP A 71 -12.10 21.13 -5.78
CA ASP A 71 -13.10 21.24 -6.85
C ASP A 71 -12.92 22.43 -7.82
N ASN A 72 -11.67 22.65 -8.25
CA ASN A 72 -11.32 23.62 -9.29
C ASN A 72 -10.80 22.84 -10.52
N HIS A 73 -11.30 23.15 -11.72
CA HIS A 73 -10.96 22.43 -12.95
C HIS A 73 -9.44 22.38 -13.25
N ASP A 74 -8.67 23.40 -12.86
CA ASP A 74 -7.20 23.40 -13.00
C ASP A 74 -6.51 22.44 -12.02
N VAL A 75 -7.17 22.06 -10.94
CA VAL A 75 -6.64 21.21 -9.86
C VAL A 75 -6.80 19.71 -10.18
N SER A 76 -7.78 19.36 -11.03
CA SER A 76 -7.85 18.05 -11.68
C SER A 76 -6.56 17.69 -12.45
N SER A 77 -5.86 18.70 -12.99
CA SER A 77 -4.57 18.48 -13.66
C SER A 77 -3.43 18.09 -12.71
N LEU A 78 -3.49 18.49 -11.43
CA LEU A 78 -2.48 18.12 -10.43
C LEU A 78 -2.56 16.63 -10.10
N THR A 79 -3.77 16.16 -9.80
CA THR A 79 -4.04 14.76 -9.46
C THR A 79 -3.68 13.83 -10.62
N SER A 80 -4.10 14.16 -11.84
CA SER A 80 -3.76 13.37 -13.03
C SER A 80 -2.27 13.47 -13.40
N GLY A 81 -1.65 14.64 -13.23
CA GLY A 81 -0.22 14.86 -13.44
C GLY A 81 0.65 14.04 -12.48
N CYS A 82 0.35 14.05 -11.18
CA CYS A 82 1.08 13.25 -10.20
C CYS A 82 0.95 11.75 -10.49
N LEU A 83 -0.24 11.29 -10.89
CA LEU A 83 -0.44 9.90 -11.32
C LEU A 83 0.42 9.56 -12.55
N ALA A 84 0.45 10.45 -13.54
CA ALA A 84 1.25 10.26 -14.75
C ALA A 84 2.75 10.14 -14.44
N HIS A 85 3.28 10.95 -13.51
CA HIS A 85 4.66 10.83 -13.05
C HIS A 85 4.89 9.51 -12.30
N ALA A 86 4.00 9.11 -11.39
CA ALA A 86 4.14 7.84 -10.68
C ALA A 86 4.13 6.62 -11.63
N LEU A 87 3.29 6.64 -12.67
CA LEU A 87 3.25 5.59 -13.70
C LEU A 87 4.45 5.64 -14.64
N ARG A 88 5.03 6.82 -14.87
CA ARG A 88 6.29 6.98 -15.60
C ARG A 88 7.45 6.39 -14.81
N ASP A 89 7.53 6.68 -13.51
CA ASP A 89 8.54 6.14 -12.61
C ASP A 89 8.48 4.60 -12.59
N TYR A 90 7.28 4.01 -12.60
CA TYR A 90 7.11 2.55 -12.72
C TYR A 90 7.73 1.99 -14.01
N LYS A 91 7.48 2.65 -15.16
CA LYS A 91 8.05 2.24 -16.45
C LYS A 91 9.57 2.33 -16.47
N CYS A 92 10.14 3.26 -15.71
CA CYS A 92 11.58 3.49 -15.58
C CYS A 92 12.16 2.93 -14.27
N ARG A 93 11.47 2.01 -13.59
CA ARG A 93 11.84 1.57 -12.23
C ARG A 93 13.24 0.97 -12.14
N ASP A 94 13.65 0.21 -13.16
CA ASP A 94 14.96 -0.44 -13.21
C ASP A 94 16.07 0.63 -13.34
N ASP A 95 15.83 1.69 -14.12
CA ASP A 95 16.74 2.84 -14.23
C ASP A 95 16.82 3.63 -12.92
N ILE A 96 15.68 3.83 -12.23
CA ILE A 96 15.65 4.52 -10.93
C ILE A 96 16.45 3.72 -9.91
N ARG A 97 16.21 2.42 -9.81
CA ARG A 97 16.93 1.53 -8.89
C ARG A 97 18.42 1.47 -9.21
N GLY A 98 18.77 1.32 -10.48
CA GLY A 98 20.17 1.29 -10.93
C GLY A 98 20.93 2.58 -10.64
N LYS A 99 20.25 3.75 -10.67
CA LYS A 99 20.83 5.04 -10.27
C LYS A 99 20.93 5.19 -8.76
N SER A 100 19.89 4.78 -8.02
CA SER A 100 19.84 4.90 -6.58
C SER A 100 18.77 3.99 -5.98
N ARG A 101 19.21 3.00 -5.19
CA ARG A 101 18.31 2.18 -4.37
C ARG A 101 17.45 3.03 -3.43
N VAL A 102 18.00 4.12 -2.89
CA VAL A 102 17.25 5.06 -2.03
C VAL A 102 16.10 5.71 -2.80
N MET A 103 16.34 6.22 -4.01
CA MET A 103 15.27 6.80 -4.83
C MET A 103 14.19 5.78 -5.15
N PHE A 104 14.58 4.53 -5.45
CA PHE A 104 13.63 3.46 -5.71
C PHE A 104 12.77 3.16 -4.47
N ARG A 105 13.38 3.01 -3.28
CA ARG A 105 12.65 2.81 -2.02
C ARG A 105 11.66 3.96 -1.76
N ASN A 106 12.08 5.21 -1.94
CA ASN A 106 11.22 6.38 -1.78
C ASN A 106 10.05 6.37 -2.78
N TYR A 107 10.30 5.94 -4.01
CA TYR A 107 9.27 5.73 -5.00
C TYR A 107 8.26 4.66 -4.57
N VAL A 108 8.70 3.49 -4.07
CA VAL A 108 7.77 2.44 -3.61
C VAL A 108 6.91 2.92 -2.43
N ARG A 109 7.49 3.67 -1.48
CA ARG A 109 6.73 4.32 -0.39
C ARG A 109 5.66 5.28 -0.92
N THR A 110 6.03 6.08 -1.92
CA THR A 110 5.11 7.01 -2.59
C THR A 110 4.00 6.28 -3.30
N LEU A 111 4.31 5.17 -3.96
CA LEU A 111 3.32 4.35 -4.65
C LEU A 111 2.28 3.77 -3.70
N ASN A 112 2.70 3.34 -2.50
CA ASN A 112 1.80 2.87 -1.45
C ASN A 112 0.85 3.97 -0.92
N GLU A 113 1.40 5.16 -0.63
CA GLU A 113 0.62 6.31 -0.16
C GLU A 113 -0.32 6.82 -1.26
N PHE A 114 0.14 6.85 -2.51
CA PHE A 114 -0.69 7.18 -3.66
C PHE A 114 -1.83 6.19 -3.80
N TYR A 115 -1.57 4.88 -3.77
CA TYR A 115 -2.64 3.88 -3.84
C TYR A 115 -3.73 4.13 -2.79
N THR A 116 -3.33 4.41 -1.55
CA THR A 116 -4.25 4.74 -0.45
C THR A 116 -5.12 5.97 -0.76
N VAL A 117 -4.50 7.05 -1.23
CA VAL A 117 -5.21 8.30 -1.56
C VAL A 117 -6.08 8.15 -2.80
N TYR A 118 -5.58 7.54 -3.87
CA TYR A 118 -6.33 7.37 -5.11
C TYR A 118 -7.56 6.49 -4.91
N ARG A 119 -7.56 5.53 -3.97
CA ARG A 119 -8.78 4.79 -3.60
C ARG A 119 -9.93 5.71 -3.14
N HIS A 120 -9.61 6.83 -2.50
CA HIS A 120 -10.59 7.81 -2.05
C HIS A 120 -10.96 8.83 -3.13
N ILE A 121 -10.06 9.07 -4.09
CA ILE A 121 -10.28 9.96 -5.23
C ILE A 121 -11.17 9.26 -6.27
N ASP A 122 -10.70 8.14 -6.80
CA ASP A 122 -11.36 7.36 -7.84
C ASP A 122 -10.82 5.92 -7.84
N ALA A 123 -11.71 4.96 -7.61
CA ALA A 123 -11.35 3.54 -7.53
C ALA A 123 -10.71 3.01 -8.82
N TYR A 124 -11.12 3.48 -10.01
CA TYR A 124 -10.53 3.07 -11.29
C TYR A 124 -9.12 3.61 -11.46
N LEU A 125 -8.87 4.85 -11.04
CA LEU A 125 -7.50 5.39 -11.03
C LEU A 125 -6.61 4.61 -10.07
N ALA A 126 -7.11 4.27 -8.88
CA ALA A 126 -6.38 3.46 -7.91
C ALA A 126 -5.98 2.08 -8.48
N GLN A 127 -6.85 1.45 -9.28
CA GLN A 127 -6.55 0.15 -9.90
C GLN A 127 -5.33 0.21 -10.83
N THR A 128 -5.03 1.36 -11.44
CA THR A 128 -3.84 1.50 -12.29
C THR A 128 -2.52 1.38 -11.52
N LEU A 129 -2.56 1.51 -10.18
CA LEU A 129 -1.40 1.43 -9.29
C LEU A 129 -1.20 0.05 -8.67
N VAL A 130 -2.16 -0.86 -8.78
CA VAL A 130 -2.10 -2.19 -8.14
C VAL A 130 -0.92 -3.00 -8.68
N THR A 131 -0.85 -3.23 -10.00
CA THR A 131 0.28 -3.96 -10.60
C THR A 131 1.63 -3.29 -10.31
N PRO A 132 1.80 -1.96 -10.52
CA PRO A 132 3.01 -1.27 -10.11
C PRO A 132 3.43 -1.54 -8.66
N LEU A 133 2.47 -1.47 -7.72
CA LEU A 133 2.75 -1.62 -6.29
C LEU A 133 3.26 -3.02 -5.97
N PHE A 134 2.58 -4.06 -6.45
CA PHE A 134 3.01 -5.45 -6.26
C PHE A 134 4.39 -5.71 -6.88
N THR A 135 4.59 -5.35 -8.15
CA THR A 135 5.88 -5.56 -8.84
C THR A 135 7.04 -4.83 -8.15
N CYS A 136 6.82 -3.60 -7.68
CA CYS A 136 7.87 -2.87 -6.98
C CYS A 136 8.19 -3.46 -5.60
N ILE A 137 7.20 -3.95 -4.85
CA ILE A 137 7.44 -4.67 -3.59
C ILE A 137 8.21 -5.97 -3.84
N GLU A 138 7.86 -6.73 -4.88
CA GLU A 138 8.62 -7.94 -5.24
C GLU A 138 10.06 -7.62 -5.63
N THR A 139 10.28 -6.53 -6.36
CA THR A 139 11.62 -6.06 -6.73
C THR A 139 12.48 -5.78 -5.49
N LEU A 140 11.89 -5.22 -4.42
CA LEU A 140 12.58 -4.99 -3.13
C LEU A 140 12.97 -6.29 -2.41
N LEU A 141 12.36 -7.43 -2.74
CA LEU A 141 12.56 -8.71 -2.03
C LEU A 141 13.36 -9.73 -2.83
N ASP A 142 13.36 -9.65 -4.16
CA ASP A 142 13.97 -10.67 -5.03
C ASP A 142 15.20 -10.20 -5.83
N ASP A 143 15.28 -8.91 -6.21
CA ASP A 143 16.30 -8.40 -7.15
C ASP A 143 17.57 -7.90 -6.44
N ASP A 144 18.39 -8.83 -5.92
CA ASP A 144 19.58 -8.53 -5.11
C ASP A 144 19.25 -7.50 -4.01
N PRO A 145 18.40 -7.87 -3.03
CA PRO A 145 17.93 -6.95 -2.01
C PRO A 145 19.03 -6.62 -1.00
N ASP A 146 19.14 -5.35 -0.61
CA ASP A 146 19.89 -4.97 0.59
C ASP A 146 18.98 -4.96 1.84
N ASP A 147 19.56 -4.77 3.04
CA ASP A 147 18.80 -4.74 4.30
C ASP A 147 17.69 -3.67 4.30
N GLU A 148 17.96 -2.51 3.68
CA GLU A 148 17.03 -1.39 3.62
C GLU A 148 15.89 -1.61 2.60
N ASP A 149 16.14 -2.37 1.54
CA ASP A 149 15.12 -2.81 0.58
C ASP A 149 14.10 -3.72 1.30
N VAL A 150 14.58 -4.72 2.05
CA VAL A 150 13.73 -5.63 2.82
C VAL A 150 12.97 -4.89 3.91
N LYS A 151 13.64 -4.00 4.64
CA LYS A 151 13.01 -3.13 5.64
C LYS A 151 11.88 -2.30 5.04
N CYS A 152 12.12 -1.66 3.89
CA CYS A 152 11.11 -0.87 3.18
C CYS A 152 9.87 -1.71 2.82
N ALA A 153 10.07 -2.91 2.27
CA ALA A 153 8.97 -3.82 1.93
C ALA A 153 8.17 -4.23 3.19
N CYS A 154 8.84 -4.55 4.29
CA CYS A 154 8.17 -4.94 5.53
C CYS A 154 7.35 -3.79 6.13
N GLN A 155 7.88 -2.57 6.14
CA GLN A 155 7.15 -1.38 6.60
C GLN A 155 5.84 -1.20 5.81
N ILE A 156 5.89 -1.38 4.48
CA ILE A 156 4.71 -1.29 3.62
C ILE A 156 3.70 -2.39 3.94
N LEU A 157 4.16 -3.64 4.10
CA LEU A 157 3.29 -4.77 4.42
C LEU A 157 2.63 -4.62 5.80
N ILE A 158 3.36 -4.16 6.81
CA ILE A 158 2.82 -3.95 8.16
C ILE A 158 1.73 -2.88 8.14
N ALA A 159 1.88 -1.82 7.36
CA ALA A 159 0.90 -0.74 7.29
C ALA A 159 -0.29 -1.07 6.37
N SER A 160 -0.04 -1.69 5.22
CA SER A 160 -1.00 -1.78 4.12
C SER A 160 -1.26 -3.21 3.63
N GLY A 161 -0.75 -4.24 4.33
CA GLY A 161 -0.91 -5.65 3.94
C GLY A 161 -2.37 -6.13 3.84
N HIS A 162 -3.26 -5.56 4.66
CA HIS A 162 -4.70 -5.81 4.54
C HIS A 162 -5.25 -5.31 3.20
N LEU A 163 -4.92 -4.07 2.80
CA LEU A 163 -5.33 -3.49 1.51
C LEU A 163 -4.77 -4.29 0.34
N LEU A 164 -3.50 -4.70 0.41
CA LEU A 164 -2.88 -5.55 -0.62
C LEU A 164 -3.62 -6.88 -0.75
N SER A 165 -3.98 -7.51 0.38
CA SER A 165 -4.72 -8.78 0.37
C SER A 165 -6.12 -8.66 -0.20
N GLU A 166 -6.80 -7.53 0.03
CA GLU A 166 -8.10 -7.23 -0.59
C GLU A 166 -8.00 -7.15 -2.12
N GLN A 167 -6.89 -6.64 -2.66
CA GLN A 167 -6.69 -6.55 -4.11
C GLN A 167 -6.26 -7.88 -4.72
N ASN A 168 -5.26 -8.51 -4.11
CA ASN A 168 -4.72 -9.77 -4.61
C ASN A 168 -4.12 -10.57 -3.45
N PHE A 169 -4.95 -11.43 -2.85
CA PHE A 169 -4.54 -12.34 -1.79
C PHE A 169 -3.42 -13.29 -2.24
N GLY A 170 -3.44 -13.76 -3.48
CA GLY A 170 -2.44 -14.69 -4.01
C GLY A 170 -1.05 -14.07 -4.11
N GLU A 171 -0.94 -12.88 -4.72
CA GLU A 171 0.32 -12.14 -4.80
C GLU A 171 0.80 -11.68 -3.43
N THR A 172 -0.11 -11.25 -2.55
CA THR A 172 0.26 -10.89 -1.17
C THR A 172 0.81 -12.10 -0.41
N THR A 173 0.20 -13.28 -0.57
CA THR A 173 0.72 -14.53 0.01
C THR A 173 2.12 -14.83 -0.51
N SER A 174 2.35 -14.69 -1.82
CA SER A 174 3.67 -14.88 -2.44
C SER A 174 4.73 -13.98 -1.82
N ILE A 175 4.42 -12.68 -1.67
CA ILE A 175 5.30 -11.69 -1.03
C ILE A 175 5.60 -12.06 0.43
N VAL A 176 4.60 -12.50 1.20
CA VAL A 176 4.80 -12.94 2.59
C VAL A 176 5.70 -14.18 2.67
N MET A 177 5.58 -15.11 1.72
CA MET A 177 6.45 -16.29 1.68
C MET A 177 7.92 -15.92 1.34
N LYS A 178 8.14 -14.90 0.50
CA LYS A 178 9.47 -14.32 0.27
C LYS A 178 10.05 -13.72 1.56
N CYS A 179 9.25 -12.95 2.31
CA CYS A 179 9.64 -12.43 3.62
C CYS A 179 10.03 -13.56 4.58
N ARG A 180 9.23 -14.62 4.69
CA ARG A 180 9.55 -15.79 5.53
C ARG A 180 10.85 -16.48 5.12
N THR A 181 11.11 -16.57 3.81
CA THR A 181 12.35 -17.14 3.29
C THR A 181 13.55 -16.27 3.67
N LEU A 182 13.43 -14.95 3.57
CA LEU A 182 14.45 -14.00 3.98
C LEU A 182 14.70 -14.02 5.50
N LEU A 183 13.66 -14.23 6.31
CA LEU A 183 13.76 -14.34 7.77
C LEU A 183 14.67 -15.50 8.21
N VAL A 184 14.54 -16.66 7.56
CA VAL A 184 15.33 -17.87 7.91
C VAL A 184 16.64 -17.98 7.14
N SER A 185 16.80 -17.22 6.06
CA SER A 185 18.01 -17.26 5.23
C SER A 185 19.18 -16.54 5.90
N ASN A 186 20.37 -17.12 5.82
CA ASN A 186 21.62 -16.48 6.24
C ASN A 186 22.34 -15.76 5.08
N GLY A 187 21.78 -15.78 3.87
CA GLY A 187 22.42 -15.22 2.67
C GLY A 187 22.46 -13.69 2.63
N LEU A 188 21.50 -13.04 3.29
CA LEU A 188 21.44 -11.58 3.43
C LEU A 188 21.84 -11.19 4.86
N GLN A 189 22.83 -10.32 4.99
CA GLN A 189 23.16 -9.66 6.26
C GLN A 189 22.02 -8.71 6.60
N LYS A 190 21.25 -9.07 7.64
CA LYS A 190 20.09 -8.33 8.10
C LYS A 190 20.37 -7.67 9.43
N SER A 191 19.88 -6.46 9.63
CA SER A 191 19.84 -5.86 10.96
C SER A 191 18.83 -6.60 11.87
N GLU A 192 18.97 -6.39 13.18
CA GLU A 192 17.99 -6.86 14.15
C GLU A 192 16.60 -6.26 13.86
N GLU A 193 16.56 -4.97 13.49
CA GLU A 193 15.33 -4.28 13.13
C GLU A 193 14.62 -4.94 11.94
N THR A 194 15.33 -5.22 10.84
CA THR A 194 14.76 -5.92 9.68
C THR A 194 14.26 -7.31 10.07
N SER A 195 14.98 -8.02 10.92
CA SER A 195 14.58 -9.35 11.39
C SER A 195 13.28 -9.29 12.21
N ASN A 196 13.14 -8.29 13.08
CA ASN A 196 11.92 -8.04 13.84
C ASN A 196 10.73 -7.69 12.94
N LEU A 197 10.95 -6.85 11.91
CA LEU A 197 9.91 -6.47 10.95
C LEU A 197 9.45 -7.67 10.10
N LEU A 198 10.39 -8.52 9.65
CA LEU A 198 10.05 -9.76 8.92
C LEU A 198 9.19 -10.71 9.77
N LEU A 199 9.51 -10.83 11.06
CA LEU A 199 8.71 -11.62 11.99
C LEU A 199 7.31 -10.99 12.18
N ALA A 200 7.23 -9.67 12.35
CA ALA A 200 5.96 -8.95 12.48
C ALA A 200 5.06 -9.15 11.25
N VAL A 201 5.62 -9.13 10.03
CA VAL A 201 4.87 -9.45 8.80
C VAL A 201 4.29 -10.87 8.84
N ALA A 202 5.08 -11.85 9.27
CA ALA A 202 4.64 -13.25 9.33
C ALA A 202 3.51 -13.47 10.34
N ASP A 203 3.58 -12.81 11.50
CA ASP A 203 2.57 -12.88 12.55
C ASP A 203 1.29 -12.14 12.17
N LEU A 204 1.41 -10.93 11.61
CA LEU A 204 0.26 -10.16 11.10
C LEU A 204 -0.46 -10.92 9.99
N TRP A 205 0.26 -11.52 9.05
CA TRP A 205 -0.34 -12.39 8.03
C TRP A 205 -1.15 -13.53 8.66
N GLY A 206 -0.57 -14.21 9.66
CA GLY A 206 -1.27 -15.28 10.39
C GLY A 206 -2.52 -14.80 11.12
N ALA A 207 -2.54 -13.55 11.58
CA ALA A 207 -3.68 -12.90 12.20
C ALA A 207 -4.66 -12.24 11.20
N GLY A 208 -4.46 -12.41 9.88
CA GLY A 208 -5.28 -11.78 8.84
C GLY A 208 -5.14 -10.27 8.80
N TRP A 209 -3.92 -9.76 9.00
CA TRP A 209 -3.51 -8.35 9.05
C TRP A 209 -4.17 -7.51 10.15
N SER A 210 -4.82 -8.16 11.11
CA SER A 210 -5.52 -7.48 12.18
C SER A 210 -4.68 -7.50 13.45
N ARG A 211 -4.20 -6.31 13.87
CA ARG A 211 -3.47 -6.16 15.14
C ARG A 211 -4.30 -6.63 16.35
N THR A 212 -5.62 -6.49 16.29
CA THR A 212 -6.53 -6.91 17.37
C THR A 212 -6.73 -8.43 17.44
N ARG A 213 -6.35 -9.17 16.40
CA ARG A 213 -6.35 -10.64 16.39
C ARG A 213 -5.01 -11.23 16.83
N LEU A 214 -3.98 -10.41 17.04
CA LEU A 214 -2.72 -10.88 17.62
C LEU A 214 -2.95 -11.23 19.10
N PRO A 215 -2.39 -12.34 19.59
CA PRO A 215 -2.23 -12.56 21.02
C PRO A 215 -1.49 -11.39 21.67
N GLU A 216 -1.92 -10.98 22.87
CA GLU A 216 -1.36 -9.83 23.60
C GLU A 216 0.17 -9.88 23.74
N ILE A 217 0.72 -11.08 23.96
CA ILE A 217 2.16 -11.30 24.09
C ILE A 217 2.93 -11.00 22.79
N LEU A 218 2.33 -11.28 21.63
CA LEU A 218 2.94 -10.95 20.33
C LEU A 218 2.75 -9.47 20.03
N TYR A 219 1.60 -8.90 20.38
CA TYR A 219 1.36 -7.47 20.21
C TYR A 219 2.40 -6.65 20.96
N THR A 220 2.56 -6.90 22.27
CA THR A 220 3.55 -6.23 23.12
C THR A 220 4.98 -6.49 22.66
N PHE A 221 5.33 -7.72 22.27
CA PHE A 221 6.65 -8.06 21.74
C PHE A 221 7.05 -7.18 20.54
N HIS A 222 6.12 -6.96 19.60
CA HIS A 222 6.33 -6.17 18.40
C HIS A 222 6.27 -4.66 18.67
N GLU A 223 5.40 -4.23 19.58
CA GLU A 223 5.29 -2.83 20.01
C GLU A 223 6.56 -2.35 20.71
N ASP A 224 7.11 -3.14 21.64
CA ASP A 224 8.36 -2.83 22.36
C ASP A 224 9.57 -2.67 21.42
N ARG A 225 9.49 -3.27 20.21
CA ARG A 225 10.51 -3.21 19.15
C ARG A 225 10.25 -2.16 18.10
N GLY A 226 9.17 -1.38 18.25
CA GLY A 226 8.79 -0.32 17.32
C GLY A 226 8.27 -0.83 15.97
N CYS A 227 7.90 -2.11 15.85
CA CYS A 227 7.41 -2.67 14.58
C CYS A 227 6.07 -2.05 14.13
N PHE A 228 5.27 -1.55 15.08
CA PHE A 228 3.95 -0.98 14.82
C PHE A 228 3.90 0.55 14.84
N ILE A 229 5.07 1.20 14.77
CA ILE A 229 5.13 2.64 14.49
C ILE A 229 4.44 2.86 13.14
N ASP A 230 3.47 3.77 13.11
CA ASP A 230 2.71 4.04 11.89
C ASP A 230 3.59 4.79 10.88
N PHE A 231 4.30 4.03 10.05
CA PHE A 231 5.16 4.57 8.97
C PHE A 231 4.34 5.19 7.82
N PHE A 232 3.06 4.85 7.73
CA PHE A 232 2.14 5.28 6.66
C PHE A 232 0.79 5.67 7.26
N SER A 233 -0.04 6.36 6.48
CA SER A 233 -1.30 6.95 6.95
C SER A 233 -2.19 5.98 7.75
N LYS A 234 -2.67 6.41 8.92
CA LYS A 234 -3.97 5.95 9.46
C LYS A 234 -5.04 6.32 8.43
N GLU A 235 -6.07 5.48 8.27
CA GLU A 235 -7.24 5.82 7.44
C GLU A 235 -7.61 7.29 7.66
N LEU A 236 -7.75 8.05 6.57
CA LEU A 236 -8.06 9.49 6.65
C LEU A 236 -9.28 9.68 7.57
N PRO A 237 -9.17 10.53 8.62
CA PRO A 237 -10.26 10.66 9.57
C PRO A 237 -11.52 11.21 8.85
N PRO A 238 -12.72 10.68 9.15
CA PRO A 238 -13.97 11.10 8.52
C PRO A 238 -14.26 12.60 8.65
N SER A 239 -13.67 13.26 9.65
CA SER A 239 -13.79 14.71 9.87
C SER A 239 -13.22 15.57 8.73
N GLN A 240 -12.35 15.02 7.87
CA GLN A 240 -11.87 15.71 6.67
C GLN A 240 -12.78 15.51 5.43
N LEU A 241 -13.81 14.66 5.52
CA LEU A 241 -14.79 14.43 4.44
C LEU A 241 -16.00 15.38 4.53
N HIS A 242 -16.19 16.08 5.66
CA HIS A 242 -17.37 16.91 5.92
C HIS A 242 -17.01 18.33 6.36
N SER A 243 -16.39 19.14 5.49
CA SER A 243 -16.24 20.59 5.75
C SER A 243 -16.45 21.51 4.55
N VAL A 244 -17.10 21.05 3.47
CA VAL A 244 -17.48 21.95 2.35
C VAL A 244 -18.93 21.75 1.90
N ALA A 245 -19.82 21.41 2.84
CA ALA A 245 -21.26 21.51 2.63
C ALA A 245 -21.79 22.69 3.45
N GLY A 246 -21.44 23.92 3.06
CA GLY A 246 -21.89 25.09 3.79
C GLY A 246 -21.61 26.40 3.08
N SER A 247 -22.69 26.99 2.58
CA SER A 247 -22.80 28.41 2.20
C SER A 247 -22.34 28.78 0.79
N HIS A 248 -23.25 28.58 -0.17
CA HIS A 248 -23.77 29.67 -1.00
C HIS A 248 -24.98 29.16 -1.80
N ARG A 249 -26.20 29.37 -1.28
CA ARG A 249 -27.38 29.50 -2.12
C ARG A 249 -28.35 30.50 -1.50
N SER A 250 -28.50 31.63 -2.17
CA SER A 250 -29.61 32.54 -1.97
C SER A 250 -30.01 33.11 -3.32
N ARG A 251 -31.28 32.85 -3.67
CA ARG A 251 -32.10 33.39 -4.78
C ARG A 251 -31.72 32.91 -6.18
N SER A 252 -32.65 32.51 -7.06
CA SER A 252 -34.10 32.73 -7.12
C SER A 252 -34.81 31.64 -7.96
N SER A 253 -36.11 31.57 -7.71
CA SER A 253 -37.17 30.68 -8.17
C SER A 253 -37.45 30.55 -9.68
N SER A 254 -38.08 29.42 -10.02
CA SER A 254 -38.99 29.10 -11.15
C SER A 254 -38.42 27.90 -11.92
N GLY A 255 -39.07 26.75 -12.09
CA GLY A 255 -40.48 26.41 -12.22
C GLY A 255 -40.57 24.88 -12.42
N TYR A 256 -41.78 24.36 -12.41
CA TYR A 256 -42.18 22.95 -12.42
C TYR A 256 -41.51 22.08 -13.51
N GLU A 257 -41.10 20.85 -13.15
CA GLU A 257 -41.65 19.57 -13.67
C GLU A 257 -40.71 18.38 -13.30
N SER A 258 -41.31 17.32 -12.77
CA SER A 258 -40.76 15.96 -12.64
C SER A 258 -41.91 15.05 -13.10
N PRO A 259 -41.68 13.97 -13.88
CA PRO A 259 -41.03 12.75 -13.35
C PRO A 259 -40.28 11.87 -14.38
N ALA A 260 -39.27 11.11 -13.94
CA ALA A 260 -39.03 9.74 -14.45
C ALA A 260 -37.99 9.02 -13.59
N ARG A 261 -38.44 7.92 -12.99
CA ARG A 261 -37.72 7.02 -12.09
C ARG A 261 -37.05 5.95 -12.97
N ILE A 262 -35.74 5.99 -13.15
CA ILE A 262 -34.99 4.94 -13.83
C ILE A 262 -34.66 3.85 -12.80
N GLN A 263 -35.24 2.66 -12.98
CA GLN A 263 -34.87 1.44 -12.25
C GLN A 263 -33.60 0.83 -12.87
N PRO A 264 -32.70 0.23 -12.08
CA PRO A 264 -31.58 -0.54 -12.62
C PRO A 264 -32.03 -1.92 -13.13
N LEU A 265 -31.52 -2.26 -14.32
CA LEU A 265 -31.73 -3.50 -15.06
C LEU A 265 -31.04 -4.67 -14.34
N VAL A 266 -31.82 -5.67 -13.90
CA VAL A 266 -31.31 -6.94 -13.38
C VAL A 266 -30.95 -7.83 -14.57
N VAL A 267 -29.66 -8.13 -14.73
CA VAL A 267 -29.18 -9.14 -15.69
C VAL A 267 -29.36 -10.52 -15.06
N ALA A 268 -30.20 -11.33 -15.70
CA ALA A 268 -30.46 -12.71 -15.33
C ALA A 268 -29.34 -13.63 -15.82
N THR A 269 -28.64 -14.29 -14.90
CA THR A 269 -27.86 -15.50 -15.19
C THR A 269 -28.54 -16.69 -14.55
N GLY A 270 -29.15 -17.54 -15.38
CA GLY A 270 -29.73 -18.80 -14.95
C GLY A 270 -28.65 -19.85 -14.68
N LEU A 271 -28.63 -20.37 -13.45
CA LEU A 271 -28.16 -21.73 -13.19
C LEU A 271 -29.25 -22.48 -12.43
N LYS A 272 -29.77 -23.53 -13.06
CA LYS A 272 -30.75 -24.45 -12.54
C LYS A 272 -30.18 -25.18 -11.32
N ARG A 273 -30.91 -25.12 -10.20
CA ARG A 273 -30.76 -26.03 -9.06
C ARG A 273 -31.20 -27.42 -9.49
N HIS A 274 -30.33 -28.41 -9.33
CA HIS A 274 -30.73 -29.81 -9.35
C HIS A 274 -31.22 -30.20 -7.95
N VAL A 275 -32.35 -30.90 -7.96
CA VAL A 275 -33.16 -31.37 -6.85
C VAL A 275 -32.48 -32.57 -6.18
N GLU A 276 -32.41 -32.55 -4.85
CA GLU A 276 -32.13 -33.71 -4.00
C GLU A 276 -33.39 -34.59 -3.89
N GLU A 277 -33.23 -35.90 -4.07
CA GLU A 277 -34.15 -36.93 -3.57
C GLU A 277 -33.37 -38.17 -3.09
N PRO A 278 -33.95 -39.00 -2.20
CA PRO A 278 -33.21 -39.68 -1.13
C PRO A 278 -32.83 -41.17 -1.37
N ILE A 279 -32.07 -41.66 -0.39
CA ILE A 279 -31.36 -42.94 -0.17
C ILE A 279 -32.23 -44.21 -0.33
N PRO A 280 -31.61 -45.38 -0.62
CA PRO A 280 -31.86 -46.54 0.25
C PRO A 280 -30.60 -47.28 0.71
N GLU A 281 -30.71 -47.83 1.92
CA GLU A 281 -29.74 -48.62 2.68
C GLU A 281 -29.37 -49.96 2.01
N GLY A 282 -28.14 -50.45 2.27
CA GLY A 282 -27.78 -51.83 1.94
C GLY A 282 -26.33 -52.24 2.21
N SER A 283 -26.12 -52.92 3.35
CA SER A 283 -25.15 -54.01 3.59
C SER A 283 -23.62 -53.77 3.58
N ARG A 284 -23.06 -53.76 4.81
CA ARG A 284 -21.90 -54.52 5.35
C ARG A 284 -20.99 -55.25 4.33
N THR A 285 -19.66 -55.05 4.40
CA THR A 285 -18.69 -55.91 5.13
C THR A 285 -17.22 -55.54 4.84
N SER A 286 -16.38 -55.69 5.87
CA SER A 286 -14.96 -56.12 5.89
C SER A 286 -13.84 -55.21 5.35
N THR A 287 -13.11 -54.60 6.28
CA THR A 287 -11.64 -54.47 6.31
C THR A 287 -10.98 -55.87 6.40
N PRO A 288 -9.73 -56.06 5.94
CA PRO A 288 -8.62 -55.91 6.89
C PRO A 288 -7.29 -55.34 6.32
N GLU A 289 -6.62 -54.63 7.23
CA GLU A 289 -5.18 -54.56 7.53
C GLU A 289 -4.16 -55.14 6.52
N GLY A 290 -3.20 -54.29 6.13
CA GLY A 290 -1.93 -54.69 5.54
C GLY A 290 -0.81 -53.76 6.01
N LEU A 291 0.00 -54.26 6.95
CA LEU A 291 1.20 -53.63 7.46
C LEU A 291 2.21 -53.30 6.34
N LEU A 292 2.83 -52.13 6.39
CA LEU A 292 4.17 -51.92 5.83
C LEU A 292 5.08 -51.32 6.91
N ARG A 293 5.98 -52.19 7.37
CA ARG A 293 7.11 -51.94 8.27
C ARG A 293 8.07 -50.94 7.60
N ILE A 294 8.44 -49.92 8.35
CA ILE A 294 9.57 -49.03 8.03
C ILE A 294 10.84 -49.72 8.53
N GLU A 295 11.72 -50.12 7.62
CA GLU A 295 13.10 -50.52 7.94
C GLU A 295 14.03 -49.34 7.70
N THR A 296 14.65 -48.84 8.77
CA THR A 296 15.79 -47.91 8.71
C THR A 296 17.09 -48.71 8.77
N PRO A 297 18.07 -48.48 7.87
CA PRO A 297 19.42 -49.00 8.03
C PRO A 297 20.29 -48.07 8.88
N ASP A 298 21.11 -48.73 9.68
CA ASP A 298 22.03 -48.22 10.68
C ASP A 298 23.19 -47.34 10.18
N ARG A 299 23.69 -46.54 11.13
CA ARG A 299 24.94 -45.79 11.11
C ARG A 299 26.14 -46.66 10.69
N LYS A 300 27.04 -46.08 9.89
CA LYS A 300 28.46 -46.43 9.93
C LYS A 300 29.27 -45.20 10.32
N GLU A 301 29.77 -45.24 11.54
CA GLU A 301 30.98 -44.54 11.97
C GLU A 301 32.15 -45.01 11.10
N THR A 302 32.98 -44.09 10.62
CA THR A 302 34.35 -44.40 10.24
C THR A 302 35.25 -43.29 10.74
N GLU A 303 36.28 -43.76 11.44
CA GLU A 303 37.28 -43.01 12.18
C GLU A 303 38.26 -42.28 11.26
N SER A 304 38.84 -41.23 11.84
CA SER A 304 40.05 -40.52 11.44
C SER A 304 41.28 -41.43 11.36
N VAL A 305 42.02 -41.36 10.25
CA VAL A 305 43.49 -41.53 10.24
C VAL A 305 44.10 -40.66 9.13
N VAL A 306 45.15 -39.93 9.50
CA VAL A 306 46.03 -38.96 8.79
C VAL A 306 45.58 -37.50 8.79
#